data_AF-A0AAN1WI26-F1
#
_entry.id   AF-A0AAN1WI26-F1
#
_cell.length_a   1.000
_cell.length_b   1.000
_cell.length_c   1.000
_cell.angle_alpha   90.00
_cell.angle_beta   90.00
_cell.angle_gamma   90.00
#
_symmetry.space_group_name_H-M   'P 1'
#
loop_
_entity.id
_entity.type
_entity.pdbx_description
1 polymer ?
#
loop_
_entity_poly.entity_id
_entity_poly.type
_entity_poly.pdbx_seq_one_letter_code
_entity_poly.pdbx_strand_id
1 'polypeptide(L)'
;MVWSLQSLPELNDIEFERWGKLLEERAGIYMGDQQRVFLQTQVAMRMRELDFDSYSKYLDFVLDGVSGMLEWTRLIDRLVVKETSFFRHKESIDMVAQHLAKRLVDSHDSESFELWSVGCSSGEEPYSLAMVLNDAYKWVNKDPLYGITATDISRAALSLARTGIYNERKLERLDQNYRQRYFTTLDDGKYQVISSLRDRICFNQGNVLNISEMPVVKVDAIYCQNLLIYFKRWLRENIMNAFVERLKPGGILVIGLGEVVDWSHPKMKRISTEEVQAYVHI
;
A
#
# COMPACT_ATOMS: atom_id res chain seq x y z
N MET A 1 19.37 -29.43 -23.21
CA MET A 1 19.05 -28.93 -21.85
C MET A 1 20.34 -28.86 -21.06
N VAL A 2 21.02 -27.71 -21.09
CA VAL A 2 22.23 -27.41 -20.32
C VAL A 2 22.04 -25.99 -19.76
N TRP A 3 21.08 -25.84 -18.85
CA TRP A 3 20.74 -24.55 -18.22
C TRP A 3 20.95 -24.59 -16.70
N SER A 4 21.76 -25.53 -16.21
CA SER A 4 22.13 -25.62 -14.80
C SER A 4 23.62 -25.30 -14.64
N LEU A 5 23.94 -24.38 -13.71
CA LEU A 5 25.27 -24.13 -13.12
C LEU A 5 26.11 -22.95 -13.67
N GLN A 6 25.52 -21.85 -14.12
CA GLN A 6 26.26 -20.58 -13.99
C GLN A 6 26.07 -20.05 -12.57
N SER A 7 27.16 -20.02 -11.81
CA SER A 7 27.22 -19.36 -10.51
C SER A 7 26.75 -17.93 -10.66
N LEU A 8 25.87 -17.50 -9.76
CA LEU A 8 25.48 -16.10 -9.69
C LEU A 8 26.74 -15.25 -9.51
N PRO A 9 26.92 -14.15 -10.29
CA PRO A 9 27.93 -13.17 -9.93
C PRO A 9 27.66 -12.71 -8.50
N GLU A 10 28.71 -12.46 -7.74
CA GLU A 10 28.60 -11.93 -6.39
C GLU A 10 28.35 -10.42 -6.46
N LEU A 11 27.38 -9.92 -5.69
CA LEU A 11 27.13 -8.50 -5.58
C LEU A 11 28.12 -7.90 -4.58
N ASN A 12 29.15 -7.23 -5.09
CA ASN A 12 30.17 -6.62 -4.23
C ASN A 12 29.65 -5.38 -3.48
N ASP A 13 30.44 -4.86 -2.54
CA ASP A 13 30.08 -3.72 -1.68
C ASP A 13 29.73 -2.45 -2.46
N ILE A 14 30.52 -2.12 -3.48
CA ILE A 14 30.30 -0.94 -4.32
C ILE A 14 29.00 -1.08 -5.12
N GLU A 15 28.76 -2.25 -5.69
CA GLU A 15 27.53 -2.52 -6.46
C GLU A 15 26.31 -2.53 -5.55
N PHE A 16 26.41 -3.13 -4.37
CA PHE A 16 25.34 -3.11 -3.37
C PHE A 16 24.97 -1.69 -2.96
N GLU A 17 25.96 -0.83 -2.69
CA GLU A 17 25.73 0.58 -2.35
C GLU A 17 25.05 1.33 -3.50
N ARG A 18 25.51 1.14 -4.74
CA ARG A 18 24.90 1.78 -5.92
C ARG A 18 23.44 1.37 -6.12
N TRP A 19 23.14 0.07 -5.98
CA TRP A 19 21.76 -0.43 -6.06
C TRP A 19 20.89 0.07 -4.91
N GLY A 20 21.41 0.06 -3.68
CA GLY A 20 20.72 0.58 -2.50
C GLY A 20 20.38 2.06 -2.65
N LYS A 21 21.33 2.86 -3.14
CA LYS A 21 21.13 4.29 -3.43
C LYS A 21 20.04 4.50 -4.48
N LEU A 22 20.04 3.72 -5.57
CA LEU A 22 18.99 3.81 -6.59
C LEU A 22 17.58 3.51 -6.01
N LEU A 23 17.47 2.49 -5.16
CA LEU A 23 16.21 2.13 -4.49
C LEU A 23 15.72 3.22 -3.53
N GLU A 24 16.65 3.81 -2.77
CA GLU A 24 16.34 4.92 -1.87
C GLU A 24 15.90 6.16 -2.66
N GLU A 25 16.61 6.52 -3.74
CA GLU A 25 16.29 7.68 -4.57
C GLU A 25 14.96 7.55 -5.32
N ARG A 26 14.69 6.40 -5.94
CA ARG A 26 13.50 6.23 -6.82
C ARG A 26 12.27 5.69 -6.09
N ALA A 27 12.42 4.98 -4.98
CA ALA A 27 11.30 4.34 -4.27
C ALA A 27 11.32 4.59 -2.75
N GLY A 28 12.35 5.24 -2.20
CA GLY A 28 12.51 5.48 -0.77
C GLY A 28 13.00 4.27 0.01
N ILE A 29 13.06 3.10 -0.64
CA ILE A 29 13.30 1.82 0.01
C ILE A 29 14.75 1.76 0.49
N TYR A 30 14.89 1.65 1.80
CA TYR A 30 16.16 1.43 2.45
C TYR A 30 16.51 -0.06 2.47
N MET A 31 17.68 -0.39 1.93
CA MET A 31 18.26 -1.73 1.98
C MET A 31 19.47 -1.71 2.92
N GLY A 32 19.32 -2.32 4.09
CA GLY A 32 20.43 -2.63 4.98
C GLY A 32 21.10 -3.96 4.61
N ASP A 33 22.24 -4.25 5.25
CA ASP A 33 23.09 -5.41 4.91
C ASP A 33 22.36 -6.77 4.99
N GLN A 34 21.39 -6.89 5.89
CA GLN A 34 20.58 -8.11 6.03
C GLN A 34 19.76 -8.42 4.76
N GLN A 35 19.46 -7.40 3.95
CA GLN A 35 18.69 -7.52 2.71
C GLN A 35 19.59 -7.72 1.48
N ARG A 36 20.93 -7.73 1.64
CA ARG A 36 21.88 -7.95 0.53
C ARG A 36 21.57 -9.22 -0.26
N VAL A 37 21.39 -10.34 0.44
CA VAL A 37 21.15 -11.63 -0.22
C VAL A 37 19.85 -11.61 -1.02
N PHE A 38 18.81 -10.98 -0.48
CA PHE A 38 17.54 -10.80 -1.17
C PHE A 38 17.71 -9.95 -2.45
N LEU A 39 18.36 -8.79 -2.33
CA LEU A 39 18.63 -7.90 -3.46
C LEU A 39 19.45 -8.60 -4.55
N GLN A 40 20.57 -9.22 -4.17
CA GLN A 40 21.45 -9.98 -5.06
C GLN A 40 20.67 -11.05 -5.83
N THR A 41 19.82 -11.80 -5.14
CA THR A 41 19.00 -12.88 -5.73
C THR A 41 18.00 -12.32 -6.74
N GLN A 42 17.20 -11.32 -6.36
CA GLN A 42 16.16 -10.77 -7.22
C GLN A 42 16.73 -10.08 -8.46
N VAL A 43 17.80 -9.29 -8.29
CA VAL A 43 18.46 -8.59 -9.39
C VAL A 43 19.11 -9.60 -10.33
N ALA A 44 19.76 -10.64 -9.82
CA ALA A 44 20.35 -11.66 -10.67
C ALA A 44 19.32 -12.46 -11.48
N MET A 45 18.16 -12.76 -10.90
CA MET A 45 17.08 -13.42 -11.65
C MET A 45 16.67 -12.56 -12.85
N ARG A 46 16.52 -11.24 -12.68
CA ARG A 46 16.23 -10.32 -13.79
C ARG A 46 17.37 -10.21 -14.80
N MET A 47 18.62 -10.18 -14.33
CA MET A 47 19.79 -10.18 -15.21
C MET A 47 19.78 -11.39 -16.15
N ARG A 48 19.53 -12.61 -15.62
CA ARG A 48 19.46 -13.82 -16.44
C ARG A 48 18.32 -13.78 -17.45
N GLU A 49 17.17 -13.24 -17.09
CA GLU A 49 16.02 -13.12 -18.00
C GLU A 49 16.28 -12.11 -19.14
N LEU A 50 17.29 -11.26 -19.01
CA LEU A 50 17.69 -10.24 -19.99
C LEU A 50 19.12 -10.46 -20.53
N ASP A 51 19.73 -11.61 -20.26
CA ASP A 51 21.08 -11.98 -20.67
C ASP A 51 22.21 -11.00 -20.23
N PHE A 52 22.07 -10.39 -19.03
CA PHE A 52 23.15 -9.60 -18.40
C PHE A 52 24.06 -10.47 -17.51
N ASP A 53 25.36 -10.21 -17.58
CA ASP A 53 26.42 -10.91 -16.83
C ASP A 53 27.01 -10.09 -15.66
N SER A 54 26.64 -8.82 -15.54
CA SER A 54 27.19 -7.87 -14.55
C SER A 54 26.09 -7.00 -13.94
N TYR A 55 26.11 -6.88 -12.60
CA TYR A 55 25.23 -5.98 -11.86
C TYR A 55 25.41 -4.53 -12.27
N SER A 56 26.65 -4.10 -12.49
CA SER A 56 26.96 -2.75 -12.96
C SER A 56 26.38 -2.47 -14.35
N LYS A 57 26.59 -3.36 -15.34
CA LYS A 57 26.01 -3.18 -16.68
C LYS A 57 24.49 -3.15 -16.64
N TYR A 58 23.88 -4.01 -15.82
CA TYR A 58 22.44 -4.04 -15.67
C TYR A 58 21.91 -2.78 -14.98
N LEU A 59 22.62 -2.27 -13.97
CA LEU A 59 22.28 -1.01 -13.32
C LEU A 59 22.32 0.16 -14.32
N ASP A 60 23.39 0.25 -15.13
CA ASP A 60 23.53 1.29 -16.14
C ASP A 60 22.38 1.23 -17.17
N PHE A 61 21.95 0.03 -17.57
CA PHE A 61 20.76 -0.16 -18.39
C PHE A 61 19.47 0.33 -17.72
N VAL A 62 19.26 0.03 -16.43
CA VAL A 62 18.08 0.49 -15.67
C VAL A 62 18.04 2.02 -15.52
N LEU A 63 19.20 2.67 -15.60
CA LEU A 63 19.33 4.12 -15.58
C LEU A 63 19.12 4.78 -16.95
N ASP A 64 19.18 4.03 -18.04
CA ASP A 64 19.22 4.57 -19.40
C ASP A 64 17.86 4.62 -20.11
N GLY A 65 17.48 5.83 -20.54
CA GLY A 65 16.37 6.08 -21.44
C GLY A 65 15.01 5.52 -21.02
N VAL A 66 14.12 5.35 -22.01
CA VAL A 66 12.75 4.86 -21.79
C VAL A 66 12.74 3.37 -21.45
N SER A 67 13.61 2.58 -22.06
CA SER A 67 13.73 1.14 -21.79
C SER A 67 14.14 0.86 -20.35
N GLY A 68 15.08 1.62 -19.80
CA GLY A 68 15.50 1.53 -18.40
C GLY A 68 14.37 1.88 -17.44
N MET A 69 13.55 2.88 -17.74
CA MET A 69 12.36 3.22 -16.94
C MET A 69 11.30 2.10 -16.92
N LEU A 70 11.08 1.44 -18.05
CA LEU A 70 10.19 0.28 -18.11
C LEU A 70 10.76 -0.90 -17.33
N GLU A 71 12.06 -1.13 -17.40
CA GLU A 71 12.71 -2.17 -16.63
C GLU A 71 12.67 -1.90 -15.13
N TRP A 72 12.92 -0.66 -14.71
CA TRP A 72 12.78 -0.23 -13.32
C TRP A 72 11.41 -0.61 -12.76
N THR A 73 10.35 -0.38 -13.52
CA THR A 73 8.97 -0.72 -13.12
C THR A 73 8.78 -2.23 -12.91
N ARG A 74 9.47 -3.08 -13.67
CA ARG A 74 9.43 -4.55 -13.51
C ARG A 74 10.29 -5.03 -12.36
N LEU A 75 11.44 -4.38 -12.16
CA LEU A 75 12.38 -4.74 -11.09
C LEU A 75 11.80 -4.38 -9.72
N ILE A 76 11.23 -3.18 -9.57
CA ILE A 76 10.63 -2.74 -8.30
C ILE A 76 9.50 -3.68 -7.86
N ASP A 77 8.73 -4.21 -8.82
CA ASP A 77 7.68 -5.20 -8.58
C ASP A 77 8.17 -6.50 -7.94
N ARG A 78 9.47 -6.82 -8.05
CA ARG A 78 10.09 -7.99 -7.42
C ARG A 78 10.78 -7.67 -6.10
N LEU A 79 11.24 -6.43 -5.94
CA LEU A 79 11.99 -5.98 -4.77
C LEU A 79 11.10 -5.54 -3.62
N VAL A 80 9.84 -5.19 -3.89
CA VAL A 80 8.86 -4.86 -2.84
C VAL A 80 8.15 -6.12 -2.37
N VAL A 81 8.08 -6.34 -1.06
CA VAL A 81 7.29 -7.42 -0.47
C VAL A 81 5.81 -7.05 -0.56
N LYS A 82 5.02 -7.88 -1.26
CA LYS A 82 3.60 -7.63 -1.56
C LYS A 82 2.64 -8.37 -0.63
N GLU A 83 3.11 -8.82 0.53
CA GLU A 83 2.25 -9.59 1.44
C GLU A 83 1.14 -8.70 2.02
N THR A 84 -0.10 -9.06 1.69
CA THR A 84 -1.31 -8.42 2.18
C THR A 84 -2.44 -9.46 2.28
N SER A 85 -3.41 -9.17 3.14
CA SER A 85 -4.60 -9.98 3.37
C SER A 85 -5.77 -9.09 3.76
N PHE A 86 -6.99 -9.55 3.49
CA PHE A 86 -8.18 -8.90 4.01
C PHE A 86 -8.11 -8.82 5.53
N PHE A 87 -8.48 -7.66 6.09
CA PHE A 87 -8.48 -7.43 7.53
C PHE A 87 -7.14 -7.76 8.22
N ARG A 88 -6.00 -7.43 7.58
CA ARG A 88 -4.66 -7.73 8.09
C ARG A 88 -4.46 -7.30 9.54
N HIS A 89 -4.94 -6.10 9.88
CA HIS A 89 -5.03 -5.61 11.25
C HIS A 89 -6.45 -5.08 11.47
N LYS A 90 -7.33 -5.95 11.98
CA LYS A 90 -8.77 -5.71 12.04
C LYS A 90 -9.10 -4.47 12.89
N GLU A 91 -8.41 -4.31 14.00
CA GLU A 91 -8.57 -3.24 14.97
C GLU A 91 -8.30 -1.87 14.32
N SER A 92 -7.32 -1.80 13.39
CA SER A 92 -7.02 -0.58 12.64
C SER A 92 -8.10 -0.21 11.63
N ILE A 93 -8.65 -1.21 10.94
CA ILE A 93 -9.75 -1.01 9.98
C ILE A 93 -11.02 -0.59 10.73
N ASP A 94 -11.31 -1.27 11.84
CA ASP A 94 -12.45 -0.94 12.70
C ASP A 94 -12.32 0.47 13.30
N MET A 95 -11.12 0.92 13.64
CA MET A 95 -10.87 2.30 14.10
C MET A 95 -11.30 3.35 13.07
N VAL A 96 -10.99 3.14 11.78
CA VAL A 96 -11.44 4.03 10.71
C VAL A 96 -12.97 4.01 10.61
N ALA A 97 -13.56 2.82 10.61
CA ALA A 97 -15.02 2.66 10.51
C ALA A 97 -15.75 3.34 11.68
N GLN A 98 -15.30 3.15 12.91
CA GLN A 98 -15.88 3.75 14.11
C GLN A 98 -15.76 5.27 14.11
N HIS A 99 -14.59 5.80 13.74
CA HIS A 99 -14.35 7.24 13.67
C HIS A 99 -15.29 7.91 12.65
N LEU A 100 -15.41 7.32 11.46
CA LEU A 100 -16.29 7.84 10.41
C LEU A 100 -17.78 7.60 10.71
N ALA A 101 -18.14 6.46 11.32
CA ALA A 101 -19.52 6.19 11.76
C ALA A 101 -20.01 7.23 12.78
N LYS A 102 -19.16 7.63 13.73
CA LYS A 102 -19.49 8.70 14.66
C LYS A 102 -19.78 10.01 13.93
N ARG A 103 -18.95 10.37 12.96
CA ARG A 103 -19.19 11.55 12.10
C ARG A 103 -20.48 11.42 11.29
N LEU A 104 -20.88 10.22 10.85
CA LEU A 104 -22.17 10.01 10.16
C LEU A 104 -23.38 10.25 11.05
N VAL A 105 -23.27 9.93 12.35
CA VAL A 105 -24.33 10.18 13.33
C VAL A 105 -24.41 11.67 13.65
N ASP A 106 -23.27 12.31 13.86
CA ASP A 106 -23.18 13.71 14.29
C ASP A 106 -23.49 14.71 13.15
N SER A 107 -23.36 14.30 11.88
CA SER A 107 -23.64 15.14 10.71
C SER A 107 -25.12 15.08 10.29
N HIS A 108 -25.71 16.26 10.16
CA HIS A 108 -27.03 16.44 9.55
C HIS A 108 -27.00 16.35 8.02
N ASP A 109 -25.82 16.53 7.39
CA ASP A 109 -25.66 16.50 5.94
C ASP A 109 -25.10 15.16 5.42
N SER A 110 -25.46 14.88 4.16
CA SER A 110 -24.94 13.82 3.32
C SER A 110 -23.51 14.12 2.85
N GLU A 111 -22.57 14.22 3.78
CA GLU A 111 -21.15 14.41 3.40
C GLU A 111 -20.59 13.11 2.80
N SER A 112 -20.03 13.23 1.60
CA SER A 112 -19.23 12.15 1.00
C SER A 112 -17.91 12.04 1.73
N PHE A 113 -17.58 10.84 2.22
CA PHE A 113 -16.26 10.59 2.77
C PHE A 113 -15.25 10.25 1.68
N GLU A 114 -14.10 10.89 1.73
CA GLU A 114 -12.96 10.55 0.89
C GLU A 114 -11.91 9.85 1.73
N LEU A 115 -11.45 8.68 1.29
CA LEU A 115 -10.40 7.92 1.95
C LEU A 115 -9.20 7.71 1.04
N TRP A 116 -8.03 7.54 1.63
CA TRP A 116 -6.81 7.18 0.93
C TRP A 116 -6.12 5.97 1.57
N SER A 117 -6.05 4.86 0.83
CA SER A 117 -5.22 3.69 1.16
C SER A 117 -3.88 3.80 0.44
N VAL A 118 -2.79 3.85 1.21
CA VAL A 118 -1.43 4.08 0.72
C VAL A 118 -0.60 2.79 0.84
N GLY A 119 -0.08 2.30 -0.28
CA GLY A 119 0.61 1.00 -0.33
C GLY A 119 -0.37 -0.18 -0.40
N CYS A 120 -1.45 -0.04 -1.19
CA CYS A 120 -2.59 -0.95 -1.18
C CYS A 120 -2.32 -2.37 -1.72
N SER A 121 -1.15 -2.62 -2.32
CA SER A 121 -0.74 -3.90 -2.92
C SER A 121 -1.83 -4.47 -3.86
N SER A 122 -2.26 -5.71 -3.64
CA SER A 122 -3.30 -6.39 -4.44
C SER A 122 -4.74 -6.05 -4.06
N GLY A 123 -4.96 -4.97 -3.29
CA GLY A 123 -6.29 -4.36 -3.08
C GLY A 123 -7.08 -4.86 -1.88
N GLU A 124 -6.60 -5.86 -1.14
CA GLU A 124 -7.31 -6.41 0.02
C GLU A 124 -7.63 -5.33 1.08
N GLU A 125 -6.69 -4.41 1.32
CA GLU A 125 -6.86 -3.31 2.28
C GLU A 125 -7.98 -2.33 1.89
N PRO A 126 -7.98 -1.68 0.71
CA PRO A 126 -9.06 -0.77 0.33
C PRO A 126 -10.41 -1.48 0.22
N TYR A 127 -10.45 -2.76 -0.15
CA TYR A 127 -11.69 -3.54 -0.11
C TYR A 127 -12.19 -3.80 1.32
N SER A 128 -11.29 -4.11 2.27
CA SER A 128 -11.67 -4.22 3.68
C SER A 128 -12.22 -2.90 4.23
N LEU A 129 -11.59 -1.76 3.89
CA LEU A 129 -12.10 -0.44 4.25
C LEU A 129 -13.50 -0.20 3.67
N ALA A 130 -13.72 -0.52 2.40
CA ALA A 130 -15.02 -0.38 1.75
C ALA A 130 -16.12 -1.25 2.41
N MET A 131 -15.78 -2.48 2.81
CA MET A 131 -16.70 -3.39 3.51
C MET A 131 -17.17 -2.81 4.85
N VAL A 132 -16.24 -2.32 5.69
CA VAL A 132 -16.60 -1.76 6.99
C VAL A 132 -17.33 -0.43 6.89
N LEU A 133 -17.03 0.37 5.86
CA LEU A 133 -17.78 1.59 5.59
C LEU A 133 -19.22 1.27 5.17
N ASN A 134 -19.41 0.34 4.24
CA ASN A 134 -20.77 -0.08 3.88
C ASN A 134 -21.57 -0.57 5.11
N ASP A 135 -20.92 -1.29 6.02
CA ASP A 135 -21.53 -1.73 7.27
C ASP A 135 -21.86 -0.55 8.20
N ALA A 136 -20.99 0.44 8.31
CA ALA A 136 -21.23 1.67 9.08
C ALA A 136 -22.41 2.49 8.53
N TYR A 137 -22.47 2.70 7.21
CA TYR A 137 -23.60 3.40 6.56
C TYR A 137 -24.93 2.66 6.77
N LYS A 138 -24.91 1.33 6.62
CA LYS A 138 -26.09 0.49 6.88
C LYS A 138 -26.55 0.58 8.34
N TRP A 139 -25.61 0.62 9.29
CA TRP A 139 -25.93 0.72 10.72
C TRP A 139 -26.63 2.04 11.08
N VAL A 140 -26.25 3.15 10.44
CA VAL A 140 -26.93 4.45 10.61
C VAL A 140 -28.12 4.66 9.67
N ASN A 141 -28.55 3.62 8.93
CA ASN A 141 -29.64 3.67 7.96
C ASN A 141 -29.49 4.79 6.89
N LYS A 142 -28.28 4.97 6.38
CA LYS A 142 -27.95 5.90 5.27
C LYS A 142 -27.42 5.11 4.07
N ASP A 143 -27.64 5.64 2.86
CA ASP A 143 -27.00 5.11 1.66
C ASP A 143 -25.49 5.38 1.68
N PRO A 144 -24.64 4.44 1.24
CA PRO A 144 -23.21 4.66 1.23
C PRO A 144 -22.81 5.77 0.26
N LEU A 145 -22.12 6.78 0.78
CA LEU A 145 -21.60 7.92 0.02
C LEU A 145 -20.14 8.16 0.38
N TYR A 146 -19.24 7.42 -0.27
CA TYR A 146 -17.80 7.54 -0.08
C TYR A 146 -17.03 7.13 -1.33
N GLY A 147 -15.80 7.62 -1.43
CA GLY A 147 -14.77 7.22 -2.37
C GLY A 147 -13.49 6.79 -1.66
N ILE A 148 -12.79 5.79 -2.22
CA ILE A 148 -11.47 5.36 -1.74
C ILE A 148 -10.48 5.51 -2.89
N THR A 149 -9.50 6.38 -2.71
CA THR A 149 -8.30 6.36 -3.56
C THR A 149 -7.33 5.34 -3.00
N ALA A 150 -6.88 4.39 -3.80
CA ALA A 150 -5.94 3.37 -3.41
C ALA A 150 -4.69 3.48 -4.28
N THR A 151 -3.54 3.72 -3.65
CA THR A 151 -2.27 3.93 -4.37
C THR A 151 -1.24 2.87 -4.07
N ASP A 152 -0.48 2.47 -5.09
CA ASP A 152 0.70 1.62 -4.94
C ASP A 152 1.75 1.96 -6.00
N ILE A 153 3.01 1.65 -5.73
CA ILE A 153 4.10 1.80 -6.70
C ILE A 153 4.03 0.70 -7.77
N SER A 154 3.49 -0.47 -7.41
CA SER A 154 3.40 -1.67 -8.23
C SER A 154 2.23 -1.64 -9.20
N ARG A 155 2.51 -1.50 -10.50
CA ARG A 155 1.48 -1.62 -11.54
C ARG A 155 0.86 -3.02 -11.57
N ALA A 156 1.67 -4.05 -11.38
CA ALA A 156 1.19 -5.43 -11.36
C ALA A 156 0.21 -5.66 -10.21
N ALA A 157 0.51 -5.17 -9.01
CA ALA A 157 -0.38 -5.32 -7.85
C ALA A 157 -1.70 -4.55 -8.07
N LEU A 158 -1.64 -3.32 -8.56
CA LEU A 158 -2.83 -2.52 -8.90
C LEU A 158 -3.68 -3.18 -9.99
N SER A 159 -3.06 -3.85 -10.97
CA SER A 159 -3.81 -4.58 -11.99
C SER A 159 -4.63 -5.70 -11.38
N LEU A 160 -4.07 -6.45 -10.41
CA LEU A 160 -4.81 -7.48 -9.68
C LEU A 160 -5.92 -6.85 -8.82
N ALA A 161 -5.60 -5.79 -8.10
CA ALA A 161 -6.53 -5.07 -7.23
C ALA A 161 -7.79 -4.60 -7.99
N ARG A 162 -7.62 -4.05 -9.19
CA ARG A 162 -8.73 -3.62 -10.06
C ARG A 162 -9.68 -4.74 -10.46
N THR A 163 -9.17 -5.97 -10.65
CA THR A 163 -10.05 -7.11 -10.97
C THR A 163 -10.95 -7.47 -9.78
N GLY A 164 -10.45 -7.27 -8.56
CA GLY A 164 -11.08 -7.72 -7.32
C GLY A 164 -11.27 -9.23 -7.27
N ILE A 165 -10.51 -10.01 -8.05
CA ILE A 165 -10.59 -11.48 -8.11
C ILE A 165 -9.50 -12.09 -7.24
N TYR A 166 -9.90 -12.99 -6.34
CA TYR A 166 -9.03 -13.64 -5.37
C TYR A 166 -9.30 -15.15 -5.35
N ASN A 167 -8.28 -15.93 -5.00
CA ASN A 167 -8.46 -17.35 -4.72
C ASN A 167 -9.03 -17.56 -3.31
N GLU A 168 -9.53 -18.76 -3.03
CA GLU A 168 -10.09 -19.09 -1.71
C GLU A 168 -9.09 -18.84 -0.57
N ARG A 169 -7.81 -19.15 -0.77
CA ARG A 169 -6.75 -18.97 0.23
C ARG A 169 -6.66 -17.53 0.75
N LYS A 170 -6.88 -16.54 -0.12
CA LYS A 170 -6.88 -15.12 0.27
C LYS A 170 -8.07 -14.74 1.16
N LEU A 171 -9.15 -15.51 1.13
CA LEU A 171 -10.36 -15.29 1.92
C LEU A 171 -10.42 -16.17 3.19
N GLU A 172 -9.44 -17.05 3.44
CA GLU A 172 -9.46 -17.98 4.58
C GLU A 172 -9.63 -17.31 5.94
N ARG A 173 -9.06 -16.11 6.12
CA ARG A 173 -9.13 -15.34 7.37
C ARG A 173 -10.31 -14.37 7.42
N LEU A 174 -11.08 -14.28 6.33
CA LEU A 174 -12.23 -13.39 6.25
C LEU A 174 -13.44 -14.04 6.93
N ASP A 175 -14.15 -13.30 7.77
CA ASP A 175 -15.41 -13.76 8.36
C ASP A 175 -16.41 -14.16 7.26
N GLN A 176 -17.10 -15.28 7.48
CA GLN A 176 -18.03 -15.84 6.50
C GLN A 176 -19.15 -14.86 6.11
N ASN A 177 -19.57 -13.99 7.02
CA ASN A 177 -20.58 -12.96 6.77
C ASN A 177 -20.08 -11.93 5.73
N TYR A 178 -18.84 -11.45 5.86
CA TYR A 178 -18.24 -10.56 4.86
C TYR A 178 -18.14 -11.26 3.50
N ARG A 179 -17.70 -12.53 3.49
CA ARG A 179 -17.59 -13.34 2.26
C ARG A 179 -18.94 -13.46 1.54
N GLN A 180 -20.01 -13.79 2.26
CA GLN A 180 -21.35 -13.96 1.69
C GLN A 180 -21.94 -12.65 1.13
N ARG A 181 -21.67 -11.52 1.80
CA ARG A 181 -22.26 -10.23 1.43
C ARG A 181 -21.50 -9.49 0.34
N TYR A 182 -20.17 -9.63 0.32
CA TYR A 182 -19.30 -8.77 -0.47
C TYR A 182 -18.51 -9.48 -1.56
N PHE A 183 -18.70 -10.80 -1.72
CA PHE A 183 -18.09 -11.56 -2.80
C PHE A 183 -19.12 -12.37 -3.58
N THR A 184 -18.90 -12.45 -4.88
CA THR A 184 -19.56 -13.40 -5.77
C THR A 184 -18.58 -14.54 -6.07
N THR A 185 -19.05 -15.78 -5.98
CA THR A 185 -18.29 -16.95 -6.43
C THR A 185 -18.23 -16.94 -7.96
N LEU A 186 -17.03 -17.06 -8.51
CA LEU A 186 -16.79 -17.25 -9.94
C LEU A 186 -16.57 -18.74 -10.25
N ASP A 187 -16.52 -19.05 -11.53
CA ASP A 187 -16.01 -20.34 -12.00
C ASP A 187 -14.57 -20.57 -11.49
N ASP A 188 -14.16 -21.83 -11.39
CA ASP A 188 -12.81 -22.26 -10.98
C ASP A 188 -12.46 -22.02 -9.50
N GLY A 189 -13.46 -21.82 -8.62
CA GLY A 189 -13.23 -21.65 -7.18
C GLY A 189 -12.62 -20.29 -6.80
N LYS A 190 -12.75 -19.30 -7.67
CA LYS A 190 -12.34 -17.91 -7.41
C LYS A 190 -13.50 -17.11 -6.83
N TYR A 191 -13.16 -16.00 -6.17
CA TYR A 191 -14.11 -15.07 -5.57
C TYR A 191 -13.84 -13.69 -6.13
N GLN A 192 -14.91 -12.95 -6.43
CA GLN A 192 -14.79 -11.59 -6.89
C GLN A 192 -15.53 -10.63 -5.97
N VAL A 193 -14.88 -9.56 -5.55
CA VAL A 193 -15.53 -8.49 -4.78
C VAL A 193 -16.68 -7.90 -5.59
N ILE A 194 -17.85 -7.70 -4.99
CA ILE A 194 -19.03 -7.17 -5.70
C ILE A 194 -18.79 -5.79 -6.32
N SER A 195 -19.45 -5.49 -7.43
CA SER A 195 -19.26 -4.22 -8.17
C SER A 195 -19.54 -3.00 -7.31
N SER A 196 -20.56 -3.04 -6.44
CA SER A 196 -20.93 -1.88 -5.59
C SER A 196 -19.84 -1.44 -4.61
N LEU A 197 -18.85 -2.29 -4.31
CA LEU A 197 -17.63 -1.89 -3.62
C LEU A 197 -16.55 -1.44 -4.61
N ARG A 198 -16.30 -2.22 -5.68
CA ARG A 198 -15.25 -1.91 -6.67
C ARG A 198 -15.44 -0.53 -7.30
N ASP A 199 -16.68 -0.16 -7.60
CA ASP A 199 -17.03 1.11 -8.26
C ASP A 199 -16.74 2.34 -7.37
N ARG A 200 -16.47 2.13 -6.07
CA ARG A 200 -16.11 3.18 -5.10
C ARG A 200 -14.60 3.32 -4.90
N ILE A 201 -13.79 2.46 -5.53
CA ILE A 201 -12.35 2.42 -5.32
C ILE A 201 -11.62 2.81 -6.61
N CYS A 202 -10.87 3.91 -6.54
CA CYS A 202 -9.99 4.36 -7.60
C CYS A 202 -8.56 3.88 -7.34
N PHE A 203 -8.10 2.93 -8.14
CA PHE A 203 -6.73 2.41 -8.06
C PHE A 203 -5.78 3.21 -8.96
N ASN A 204 -4.83 3.92 -8.36
CA ASN A 204 -3.86 4.77 -9.06
C ASN A 204 -2.41 4.35 -8.76
N GLN A 205 -1.55 4.43 -9.77
CA GLN A 205 -0.12 4.28 -9.52
C GLN A 205 0.39 5.55 -8.84
N GLY A 206 1.08 5.39 -7.72
CA GLY A 206 1.62 6.53 -6.97
C GLY A 206 2.85 6.12 -6.18
N ASN A 207 3.83 7.03 -6.13
CA ASN A 207 4.94 6.92 -5.21
C ASN A 207 4.68 7.83 -4.01
N VAL A 208 4.73 7.27 -2.79
CA VAL A 208 4.53 7.98 -1.54
C VAL A 208 5.60 9.07 -1.31
N LEU A 209 6.74 8.99 -2.00
CA LEU A 209 7.73 10.07 -1.98
C LEU A 209 7.23 11.36 -2.63
N ASN A 210 6.29 11.23 -3.57
CA ASN A 210 5.81 12.32 -4.41
C ASN A 210 4.43 12.81 -3.95
N ILE A 211 4.03 12.55 -2.69
CA ILE A 211 2.73 12.99 -2.15
C ILE A 211 2.51 14.48 -2.44
N SER A 212 3.53 15.31 -2.26
CA SER A 212 3.46 16.77 -2.49
C SER A 212 3.13 17.15 -3.93
N GLU A 213 3.46 16.31 -4.91
CA GLU A 213 3.20 16.53 -6.34
C GLU A 213 1.80 16.06 -6.76
N MET A 214 1.17 15.21 -5.94
CA MET A 214 -0.19 14.72 -6.23
C MET A 214 -1.22 15.84 -6.05
N PRO A 215 -2.30 15.89 -6.87
CA PRO A 215 -3.38 16.86 -6.71
C PRO A 215 -3.89 16.95 -5.27
N VAL A 216 -4.08 18.17 -4.77
CA VAL A 216 -4.50 18.44 -3.38
C VAL A 216 -5.97 18.12 -3.20
N VAL A 217 -6.26 16.84 -2.96
CA VAL A 217 -7.56 16.36 -2.49
C VAL A 217 -7.43 16.13 -0.98
N LYS A 218 -8.26 16.82 -0.20
CA LYS A 218 -8.34 16.61 1.24
C LYS A 218 -9.24 15.41 1.53
N VAL A 219 -8.79 14.52 2.42
CA VAL A 219 -9.48 13.26 2.74
C VAL A 219 -9.89 13.18 4.21
N ASP A 220 -10.91 12.40 4.48
CA ASP A 220 -11.46 12.11 5.81
C ASP A 220 -10.70 11.02 6.54
N ALA A 221 -10.07 10.09 5.80
CA ALA A 221 -9.16 9.13 6.38
C ALA A 221 -7.97 8.82 5.47
N ILE A 222 -6.79 8.64 6.07
CA ILE A 222 -5.61 8.04 5.43
C ILE A 222 -5.28 6.75 6.17
N TYR A 223 -5.11 5.67 5.42
CA TYR A 223 -4.69 4.37 5.92
C TYR A 223 -3.38 3.99 5.22
N CYS A 224 -2.32 3.77 6.01
CA CYS A 224 -0.98 3.48 5.50
C CYS A 224 -0.29 2.46 6.41
N GLN A 225 -0.50 1.17 6.15
CA GLN A 225 0.12 0.10 6.94
C GLN A 225 1.14 -0.70 6.14
N ASN A 226 2.17 -1.16 6.84
CA ASN A 226 3.23 -2.03 6.34
C ASN A 226 4.04 -1.44 5.18
N LEU A 227 4.03 -0.10 5.07
CA LEU A 227 4.76 0.65 4.07
C LEU A 227 5.91 1.47 4.69
N LEU A 228 5.67 2.14 5.83
CA LEU A 228 6.66 3.06 6.39
C LEU A 228 7.91 2.34 6.90
N ILE A 229 7.80 1.04 7.22
CA ILE A 229 8.90 0.18 7.63
C ILE A 229 10.06 0.12 6.62
N TYR A 230 9.79 0.36 5.32
CA TYR A 230 10.82 0.35 4.27
C TYR A 230 11.67 1.62 4.24
N PHE A 231 11.28 2.68 4.95
CA PHE A 231 11.90 3.99 4.84
C PHE A 231 12.80 4.29 6.04
N LYS A 232 13.81 5.16 5.85
CA LYS A 232 14.58 5.72 6.97
C LYS A 232 13.69 6.65 7.82
N ARG A 233 14.05 6.82 9.10
CA ARG A 233 13.29 7.62 10.08
C ARG A 233 12.91 9.01 9.56
N TRP A 234 13.88 9.77 9.04
CA TRP A 234 13.64 11.12 8.53
C TRP A 234 12.60 11.15 7.41
N LEU A 235 12.59 10.13 6.55
CA LEU A 235 11.65 10.02 5.45
C LEU A 235 10.25 9.63 5.93
N ARG A 236 10.16 8.76 6.96
CA ARG A 236 8.87 8.47 7.63
C ARG A 236 8.26 9.74 8.20
N GLU A 237 9.05 10.56 8.88
CA GLU A 237 8.59 11.84 9.45
C GLU A 237 8.11 12.81 8.35
N ASN A 238 8.83 12.90 7.23
CA ASN A 238 8.42 13.71 6.08
C ASN A 238 7.09 13.23 5.47
N ILE A 239 6.93 11.92 5.28
CA ILE A 239 5.69 11.32 4.76
C ILE A 239 4.52 11.58 5.72
N MET A 240 4.74 11.40 7.03
CA MET A 240 3.73 11.68 8.04
C MET A 240 3.29 13.15 8.02
N ASN A 241 4.23 14.09 7.92
CA ASN A 241 3.91 15.52 7.79
C ASN A 241 3.13 15.83 6.51
N ALA A 242 3.48 15.19 5.39
CA ALA A 242 2.74 15.31 4.15
C ALA A 242 1.30 14.77 4.27
N PHE A 243 1.08 13.68 5.01
CA PHE A 243 -0.27 13.16 5.29
C PHE A 243 -1.12 14.15 6.08
N VAL A 244 -0.55 14.88 7.05
CA VAL A 244 -1.30 15.92 7.78
C VAL A 244 -1.85 16.97 6.83
N GLU A 245 -1.04 17.42 5.87
CA GLU A 245 -1.46 18.39 4.87
C GLU A 245 -2.47 17.82 3.85
N ARG A 246 -2.81 16.54 3.92
CA ARG A 246 -3.85 15.89 3.09
C ARG A 246 -5.12 15.56 3.88
N LEU A 247 -5.09 15.61 5.20
CA LEU A 247 -6.28 15.37 6.01
C LEU A 247 -7.16 16.61 6.12
N LYS A 248 -8.48 16.40 6.11
CA LYS A 248 -9.47 17.39 6.55
C LYS A 248 -9.38 17.55 8.07
N PRO A 249 -9.75 18.71 8.63
CA PRO A 249 -10.00 18.84 10.07
C PRO A 249 -10.98 17.76 10.55
N GLY A 250 -10.69 17.10 11.66
CA GLY A 250 -11.45 15.95 12.15
C GLY A 250 -11.21 14.63 11.40
N GLY A 251 -10.35 14.60 10.37
CA GLY A 251 -9.95 13.39 9.67
C GLY A 251 -9.02 12.50 10.50
N ILE A 252 -8.91 11.22 10.14
CA ILE A 252 -8.11 10.22 10.85
C ILE A 252 -6.95 9.68 9.98
N LEU A 253 -5.76 9.59 10.58
CA LEU A 253 -4.61 8.89 10.03
C LEU A 253 -4.41 7.59 10.80
N VAL A 254 -4.35 6.46 10.10
CA VAL A 254 -4.00 5.16 10.68
C VAL A 254 -2.76 4.62 9.99
N ILE A 255 -1.76 4.26 10.80
CA ILE A 255 -0.52 3.64 10.32
C ILE A 255 -0.27 2.29 10.99
N GLY A 256 0.74 1.56 10.53
CA GLY A 256 1.09 0.28 11.14
C GLY A 256 1.64 0.48 12.54
N LEU A 257 1.33 -0.44 13.44
CA LEU A 257 1.76 -0.37 14.83
C LEU A 257 3.30 -0.41 14.91
N GLY A 258 3.89 0.61 15.53
CA GLY A 258 5.34 0.70 15.73
C GLY A 258 6.13 1.15 14.50
N GLU A 259 5.48 1.47 13.38
CA GLU A 259 6.21 1.89 12.17
C GLU A 259 6.86 3.27 12.33
N VAL A 260 6.22 4.12 13.14
CA VAL A 260 6.72 5.45 13.49
C VAL A 260 6.71 5.58 15.01
N VAL A 261 7.82 6.00 15.59
CA VAL A 261 7.95 6.18 17.05
C VAL A 261 8.32 7.63 17.31
N ASP A 262 7.79 8.21 18.39
CA ASP A 262 8.05 9.59 18.83
C ASP A 262 7.70 10.71 17.84
N TRP A 263 6.90 10.41 16.80
CA TRP A 263 6.40 11.46 15.93
C TRP A 263 5.27 12.25 16.60
N SER A 264 5.36 13.57 16.52
CA SER A 264 4.35 14.50 16.99
C SER A 264 4.17 15.63 16.00
N HIS A 265 2.96 16.16 15.89
CA HIS A 265 2.65 17.28 15.00
C HIS A 265 1.60 18.19 15.65
N PRO A 266 1.74 19.53 15.59
CA PRO A 266 0.83 20.47 16.28
C PRO A 266 -0.65 20.32 15.91
N LYS A 267 -0.93 19.91 14.68
CA LYS A 267 -2.30 19.69 14.16
C LYS A 267 -2.83 18.27 14.35
N MET A 268 -2.08 17.38 15.02
CA MET A 268 -2.45 15.97 15.14
C MET A 268 -2.47 15.53 16.59
N LYS A 269 -3.53 14.84 16.98
CA LYS A 269 -3.68 14.24 18.30
C LYS A 269 -3.67 12.72 18.17
N ARG A 270 -2.73 12.05 18.84
CA ARG A 270 -2.70 10.58 18.93
C ARG A 270 -3.93 10.07 19.71
N ILE A 271 -4.57 9.02 19.20
CA ILE A 271 -5.64 8.32 19.91
C ILE A 271 -5.01 7.44 21.00
N SER A 272 -5.51 7.54 22.24
CA SER A 272 -4.99 6.82 23.40
C SER A 272 -5.42 5.34 23.41
N THR A 273 -4.82 4.54 22.53
CA THR A 273 -4.94 3.07 22.53
C THR A 273 -3.58 2.44 22.22
N GLU A 274 -3.32 1.26 22.79
CA GLU A 274 -2.08 0.50 22.58
C GLU A 274 -2.17 -0.43 21.36
N GLU A 275 -3.39 -0.79 20.94
CA GLU A 275 -3.62 -1.77 19.86
C GLU A 275 -3.45 -1.14 18.47
N VAL A 276 -3.73 0.16 18.34
CA VAL A 276 -3.76 0.86 17.05
C VAL A 276 -2.94 2.13 17.10
N GLN A 277 -2.14 2.36 16.06
CA GLN A 277 -1.45 3.62 15.88
C GLN A 277 -2.26 4.56 14.98
N ALA A 278 -3.09 5.39 15.61
CA ALA A 278 -3.98 6.33 14.93
C ALA A 278 -3.88 7.75 15.49
N TYR A 279 -4.16 8.73 14.63
CA TYR A 279 -4.09 10.16 14.92
C TYR A 279 -5.29 10.88 14.30
N VAL A 280 -5.84 11.87 14.99
CA VAL A 280 -6.93 12.72 14.48
C VAL A 280 -6.38 14.12 14.21
N HIS A 281 -6.75 14.70 13.07
CA HIS A 281 -6.46 16.09 12.76
C HIS A 281 -7.33 17.01 13.62
N ILE A 282 -6.71 17.85 14.43
CA ILE A 282 -7.36 18.85 15.30
C ILE A 282 -7.38 20.24 14.69
#